data_AF-A0A7J4IA93-F1
#
_entry.id   AF-A0A7J4IA93-F1
#
_cell.length_a   1.000
_cell.length_b   1.000
_cell.length_c   1.000
_cell.angle_alpha   90.00
_cell.angle_beta   90.00
_cell.angle_gamma   90.00
#
_symmetry.space_group_name_H-M   'P 1'
#
loop_
_entity.id
_entity.type
_entity.pdbx_description
1 polymer ?
#
loop_
_entity_poly.entity_id
_entity_poly.type
_entity_poly.pdbx_seq_one_letter_code
_entity_poly.pdbx_strand_id
1 'polypeptide(L)'
;DEDGENEIVCAYENKVIVLNWDSQNEEFVPMQIYKTYGQVSPFGVVCKDCDNDGNAEILLSYYNPRISIFKWNGTGYPMQFDITWPGWDPVIEGIDVGDTDGDGANEVCAGAGVTHILQWNGTTYVEEAVLPTFGWMAVVSVGDCDNDGKNEINAGNVEVNIDSGEQFTEWVFKYNPGT
;
A
#
# COMPACT_ATOMS: atom_id res chain seq x y z
N ASP A 1 -6.09 -13.45 -10.68
CA ASP A 1 -4.85 -14.00 -11.28
C ASP A 1 -4.88 -13.89 -12.82
N GLU A 2 -5.49 -12.80 -13.31
CA GLU A 2 -5.72 -12.51 -14.74
C GLU A 2 -6.60 -13.52 -15.48
N ASP A 3 -7.37 -14.36 -14.77
CA ASP A 3 -8.33 -15.29 -15.40
C ASP A 3 -9.65 -14.63 -15.85
N GLY A 4 -9.85 -13.34 -15.51
CA GLY A 4 -11.02 -12.54 -15.84
C GLY A 4 -12.10 -12.53 -14.77
N GLU A 5 -11.90 -13.24 -13.66
CA GLU A 5 -12.76 -13.22 -12.48
C GLU A 5 -12.15 -12.36 -11.37
N ASN A 6 -12.96 -11.99 -10.38
CA ASN A 6 -12.47 -11.23 -9.23
C ASN A 6 -12.05 -12.18 -8.10
N GLU A 7 -10.90 -11.92 -7.50
CA GLU A 7 -10.46 -12.58 -6.27
C GLU A 7 -10.57 -11.67 -5.05
N ILE A 8 -10.41 -12.26 -3.86
CA ILE A 8 -10.35 -11.52 -2.60
C ILE A 8 -9.00 -11.79 -1.94
N VAL A 9 -8.28 -10.73 -1.55
CA VAL A 9 -7.05 -10.86 -0.78
C VAL A 9 -7.34 -10.61 0.70
N CYS A 10 -6.96 -11.56 1.54
CA CYS A 10 -7.15 -11.51 2.98
C CYS A 10 -5.78 -11.53 3.69
N ALA A 11 -5.52 -10.50 4.49
CA ALA A 11 -4.40 -10.45 5.41
C ALA A 11 -4.92 -10.61 6.85
N TYR A 12 -4.51 -11.66 7.55
CA TYR A 12 -4.94 -11.87 8.93
C TYR A 12 -3.95 -12.76 9.70
N GLU A 13 -3.85 -12.54 11.01
CA GLU A 13 -2.92 -13.24 11.90
C GLU A 13 -1.46 -13.13 11.42
N ASN A 14 -0.97 -14.15 10.73
CA ASN A 14 0.36 -14.24 10.16
C ASN A 14 0.34 -14.75 8.71
N LYS A 15 -0.79 -14.62 8.02
CA LYS A 15 -1.00 -15.17 6.68
C LYS A 15 -1.56 -14.13 5.74
N VAL A 16 -1.24 -14.34 4.47
CA VAL A 16 -1.87 -13.67 3.34
C VAL A 16 -2.44 -14.76 2.45
N ILE A 17 -3.75 -14.69 2.24
CA ILE A 17 -4.52 -15.64 1.44
C ILE A 17 -5.13 -14.88 0.27
N VAL A 18 -5.05 -15.45 -0.93
CA VAL A 18 -5.91 -15.07 -2.05
C VAL A 18 -7.03 -16.10 -2.13
N LEU A 19 -8.26 -15.64 -2.16
CA LEU A 19 -9.46 -16.44 -2.38
C LEU A 19 -9.81 -16.34 -3.87
N ASN A 20 -9.46 -17.36 -4.64
CA ASN A 20 -9.73 -17.42 -6.07
C ASN A 20 -11.18 -17.84 -6.32
N TRP A 21 -11.88 -17.17 -7.22
CA TRP A 21 -13.26 -17.53 -7.57
C TRP A 21 -13.26 -18.71 -8.55
N ASP A 22 -13.86 -19.84 -8.16
CA ASP A 22 -14.14 -20.96 -9.06
C ASP A 22 -15.57 -20.84 -9.58
N SER A 23 -15.73 -20.29 -10.79
CA SER A 23 -17.04 -20.11 -11.43
C SER A 23 -17.75 -21.41 -11.79
N GLN A 24 -17.06 -22.55 -11.85
CA GLN A 24 -17.69 -23.85 -12.16
C GLN A 24 -18.39 -24.42 -10.93
N ASN A 25 -17.81 -24.22 -9.74
CA ASN A 25 -18.32 -24.75 -8.48
C ASN A 25 -18.99 -23.67 -7.61
N GLU A 26 -18.98 -22.40 -8.05
CA GLU A 26 -19.52 -21.24 -7.34
C GLU A 26 -18.93 -21.07 -5.93
N GLU A 27 -17.63 -21.29 -5.79
CA GLU A 27 -16.94 -21.22 -4.50
C GLU A 27 -15.61 -20.44 -4.56
N PHE A 28 -15.15 -19.98 -3.40
CA PHE A 28 -13.82 -19.40 -3.27
C PHE A 28 -12.81 -20.46 -2.81
N VAL A 29 -11.74 -20.63 -3.60
CA VAL A 29 -10.65 -21.57 -3.31
C VAL A 29 -9.47 -20.80 -2.70
N PRO A 30 -9.05 -21.11 -1.46
CA PRO A 30 -7.98 -20.37 -0.80
C PRO A 30 -6.58 -20.81 -1.26
N MET A 31 -5.76 -19.84 -1.62
CA MET A 31 -4.32 -19.97 -1.88
C MET A 31 -3.54 -19.14 -0.86
N GLN A 32 -2.79 -19.79 0.04
CA GLN A 32 -1.87 -19.06 0.91
C GLN A 32 -0.63 -18.63 0.11
N ILE A 33 -0.45 -17.32 -0.05
CA ILE A 33 0.67 -16.76 -0.83
C ILE A 33 1.86 -16.38 0.06
N TYR A 34 1.59 -16.05 1.33
CA TYR A 34 2.64 -15.60 2.24
C TYR A 34 2.32 -15.93 3.70
N LYS A 35 3.39 -16.11 4.48
CA LYS A 35 3.33 -16.35 5.92
C LYS A 35 4.43 -15.58 6.63
N THR A 36 4.07 -14.82 7.65
CA THR A 36 5.01 -14.10 8.50
C THR A 36 5.32 -14.87 9.78
N TYR A 37 6.42 -14.49 10.43
CA TYR A 37 6.90 -15.10 11.67
C TYR A 37 7.29 -14.01 12.67
N GLY A 38 7.17 -14.30 13.97
CA GLY A 38 7.45 -13.33 15.03
C GLY A 38 6.40 -12.22 15.12
N GLN A 39 6.80 -11.05 15.63
CA GLN A 39 5.93 -9.86 15.72
C GLN A 39 5.97 -9.07 14.40
N VAL A 40 5.58 -9.73 13.31
CA VAL A 40 5.46 -9.13 11.97
C VAL A 40 4.10 -9.50 11.39
N SER A 41 3.03 -9.06 12.05
CA SER A 41 1.67 -9.37 11.62
C SER A 41 1.32 -8.48 10.41
N PRO A 42 0.88 -9.05 9.28
CA PRO A 42 0.31 -8.24 8.20
C PRO A 42 -0.93 -7.50 8.73
N PHE A 43 -1.17 -6.30 8.21
CA PHE A 43 -2.20 -5.40 8.73
C PHE A 43 -3.16 -4.93 7.64
N GLY A 44 -2.74 -3.96 6.82
CA GLY A 44 -3.50 -3.46 5.67
C GLY A 44 -3.15 -4.22 4.39
N VAL A 45 -4.12 -4.30 3.49
CA VAL A 45 -3.92 -4.84 2.14
C VAL A 45 -4.68 -4.01 1.12
N VAL A 46 -4.01 -3.68 0.02
CA VAL A 46 -4.57 -2.97 -1.14
C VAL A 46 -4.20 -3.75 -2.41
N CYS A 47 -5.12 -3.83 -3.37
CA CYS A 47 -4.89 -4.47 -4.66
C CYS A 47 -5.03 -3.42 -5.77
N LYS A 48 -3.91 -2.93 -6.30
CA LYS A 48 -3.85 -1.86 -7.31
C LYS A 48 -2.60 -2.02 -8.17
N ASP A 49 -2.60 -1.40 -9.34
CA ASP A 49 -1.46 -1.41 -10.28
C ASP A 49 -0.31 -0.56 -9.73
N CYS A 50 0.64 -1.24 -9.09
CA CYS A 50 1.76 -0.61 -8.38
C CYS A 50 2.93 -0.34 -9.31
N ASP A 51 3.15 -1.18 -10.33
CA ASP A 51 4.27 -1.05 -11.27
C ASP A 51 3.92 -0.56 -12.67
N ASN A 52 2.67 -0.15 -12.88
CA ASN A 52 2.13 0.45 -14.10
C ASN A 52 2.16 -0.48 -15.31
N ASP A 53 1.98 -1.78 -15.10
CA ASP A 53 1.87 -2.77 -16.19
C ASP A 53 0.43 -3.09 -16.59
N GLY A 54 -0.55 -2.47 -15.92
CA GLY A 54 -1.98 -2.63 -16.16
C GLY A 54 -2.64 -3.74 -15.35
N ASN A 55 -1.88 -4.49 -14.53
CA ASN A 55 -2.41 -5.50 -13.63
C ASN A 55 -2.28 -5.06 -12.17
N ALA A 56 -3.18 -5.53 -11.30
CA ALA A 56 -3.10 -5.21 -9.88
C ALA A 56 -2.07 -6.09 -9.16
N GLU A 57 -1.17 -5.45 -8.42
CA GLU A 57 -0.35 -6.11 -7.40
C GLU A 57 -1.04 -6.09 -6.03
N ILE A 58 -0.56 -6.95 -5.14
CA ILE A 58 -0.95 -6.98 -3.73
C ILE A 58 0.06 -6.15 -2.94
N LEU A 59 -0.33 -4.95 -2.51
CA LEU A 59 0.40 -4.14 -1.54
C LEU A 59 -0.02 -4.52 -0.13
N LEU A 60 0.96 -4.87 0.70
CA LEU A 60 0.77 -5.35 2.06
C LEU A 60 1.56 -4.51 3.04
N SER A 61 0.93 -4.18 4.16
CA SER A 61 1.53 -3.46 5.27
C SER A 61 1.53 -4.31 6.55
N TYR A 62 2.16 -3.83 7.62
CA TYR A 62 2.45 -4.63 8.81
C TYR A 62 2.39 -3.82 10.10
N TYR A 63 2.28 -4.49 11.24
CA TYR A 63 2.54 -3.89 12.56
C TYR A 63 4.04 -3.57 12.79
N ASN A 64 4.73 -3.08 11.76
CA ASN A 64 6.13 -2.69 11.68
C ASN A 64 6.26 -1.62 10.58
N PRO A 65 7.33 -0.81 10.55
CA PRO A 65 7.57 0.19 9.51
C PRO A 65 7.99 -0.50 8.20
N ARG A 66 7.12 -1.30 7.59
CA ARG A 66 7.43 -2.18 6.45
C ARG A 66 6.25 -2.21 5.50
N ILE A 67 6.54 -2.34 4.21
CA ILE A 67 5.58 -2.81 3.21
C ILE A 67 6.20 -3.93 2.37
N SER A 68 5.35 -4.72 1.73
CA SER A 68 5.74 -5.67 0.69
C SER A 68 4.76 -5.63 -0.47
N ILE A 69 5.24 -5.90 -1.67
CA ILE A 69 4.42 -5.97 -2.89
C ILE A 69 4.57 -7.36 -3.51
N PHE A 70 3.45 -8.00 -3.82
CA PHE A 70 3.42 -9.32 -4.47
C PHE A 70 2.75 -9.21 -5.83
N LYS A 71 3.37 -9.82 -6.84
CA LYS A 71 2.93 -9.75 -8.24
C LYS A 71 2.62 -11.13 -8.77
N TRP A 72 1.52 -11.27 -9.51
CA TRP A 72 1.21 -12.51 -10.21
C TRP A 72 2.24 -12.79 -11.31
N ASN A 73 2.72 -14.03 -11.40
CA ASN A 73 3.69 -14.43 -12.43
C ASN A 73 3.17 -15.53 -13.38
N GLY A 74 1.85 -15.75 -13.41
CA GLY A 74 1.22 -16.85 -14.15
C GLY A 74 1.09 -18.17 -13.37
N THR A 75 1.72 -18.30 -12.20
CA THR A 75 1.62 -19.53 -11.36
C THR A 75 1.44 -19.26 -9.87
N GLY A 76 1.82 -18.08 -9.41
CA GLY A 76 1.72 -17.66 -8.02
C GLY A 76 2.01 -16.18 -7.86
N TYR A 77 2.02 -15.73 -6.61
CA TYR A 77 2.29 -14.36 -6.20
C TYR A 77 3.63 -14.26 -5.47
N PRO A 78 4.79 -14.37 -6.15
CA PRO A 78 6.07 -14.08 -5.52
C PRO A 78 6.12 -12.62 -5.02
N MET A 79 6.90 -12.41 -3.95
CA MET A 79 7.22 -11.06 -3.48
C MET A 79 8.11 -10.37 -4.51
N GLN A 80 7.63 -9.26 -5.06
CA GLN A 80 8.33 -8.41 -6.02
C GLN A 80 9.20 -7.38 -5.29
N PHE A 81 8.71 -6.81 -4.19
CA PHE A 81 9.37 -5.75 -3.45
C PHE A 81 9.14 -5.87 -1.96
N ASP A 82 10.12 -5.43 -1.17
CA ASP A 82 10.09 -5.40 0.28
C ASP A 82 10.98 -4.27 0.80
N ILE A 83 10.45 -3.43 1.67
CA ILE A 83 11.22 -2.37 2.31
C ILE A 83 10.80 -2.22 3.77
N THR A 84 11.77 -1.93 4.63
CA THR A 84 11.56 -1.55 6.03
C THR A 84 12.26 -0.23 6.27
N TRP A 85 11.63 0.67 7.02
CA TRP A 85 12.19 1.94 7.47
C TRP A 85 12.55 1.83 8.97
N PRO A 86 13.80 1.47 9.33
CA PRO A 86 14.14 1.22 10.73
C PRO A 86 14.05 2.50 11.57
N GLY A 87 13.40 2.41 12.73
CA GLY A 87 13.22 3.53 13.66
C GLY A 87 12.00 4.40 13.39
N TRP A 88 11.20 4.06 12.37
CA TRP A 88 9.93 4.72 12.04
C TRP A 88 8.71 4.00 12.64
N ASP A 89 7.55 4.62 12.51
CA ASP A 89 6.28 4.09 13.00
C ASP A 89 5.76 2.94 12.12
N PRO A 90 4.97 2.01 12.69
CA PRO A 90 4.31 0.96 11.92
C PRO A 90 3.48 1.48 10.73
N VAL A 91 3.57 0.79 9.60
CA VAL A 91 2.66 1.00 8.47
C VAL A 91 1.47 0.07 8.66
N ILE A 92 0.45 0.54 9.40
CA ILE A 92 -0.80 -0.21 9.59
C ILE A 92 -1.69 -0.06 8.34
N GLU A 93 -2.93 0.40 8.41
CA GLU A 93 -3.80 0.57 7.24
C GLU A 93 -3.43 1.76 6.32
N GLY A 94 -2.47 2.60 6.72
CA GLY A 94 -2.02 3.77 5.95
C GLY A 94 -1.20 3.43 4.69
N ILE A 95 -1.80 2.71 3.74
CA ILE A 95 -1.25 2.43 2.41
C ILE A 95 -2.29 2.69 1.32
N ASP A 96 -1.86 3.22 0.18
CA ASP A 96 -2.67 3.27 -1.04
C ASP A 96 -1.78 3.41 -2.29
N VAL A 97 -2.37 3.33 -3.46
CA VAL A 97 -1.69 3.45 -4.76
C VAL A 97 -2.49 4.35 -5.70
N GLY A 98 -1.80 5.21 -6.45
CA GLY A 98 -2.38 6.03 -7.51
C GLY A 98 -1.39 7.07 -8.03
N ASP A 99 -1.71 7.70 -9.16
CA ASP A 99 -0.94 8.79 -9.76
C ASP A 99 -1.00 10.04 -8.87
N THR A 100 -0.01 10.21 -8.00
CA THR A 100 0.04 11.23 -6.95
C THR A 100 0.59 12.56 -7.43
N ASP A 101 1.29 12.55 -8.55
CA ASP A 101 2.10 13.65 -9.03
C ASP A 101 1.63 14.19 -10.41
N GLY A 102 0.78 13.43 -11.09
CA GLY A 102 0.14 13.74 -12.36
C GLY A 102 1.00 13.40 -13.57
N ASP A 103 2.02 12.55 -13.45
CA ASP A 103 2.88 12.13 -14.56
C ASP A 103 2.28 10.98 -15.39
N GLY A 104 1.20 10.37 -14.91
CA GLY A 104 0.47 9.29 -15.56
C GLY A 104 0.92 7.88 -15.15
N ALA A 105 1.88 7.76 -14.24
CA ALA A 105 2.22 6.53 -13.53
C ALA A 105 1.65 6.60 -12.10
N ASN A 106 1.33 5.44 -11.53
CA ASN A 106 0.93 5.30 -10.14
C ASN A 106 2.15 5.21 -9.22
N GLU A 107 2.03 5.84 -8.06
CA GLU A 107 2.96 5.70 -6.94
C GLU A 107 2.33 4.89 -5.81
N VAL A 108 3.18 4.20 -5.07
CA VAL A 108 2.85 3.51 -3.82
C VAL A 108 3.06 4.49 -2.66
N CYS A 109 1.99 4.73 -1.90
CA CYS A 109 2.01 5.55 -0.69
C CYS A 109 2.06 4.67 0.56
N ALA A 110 2.96 4.96 1.51
CA ALA A 110 3.09 4.22 2.76
C ALA A 110 3.35 5.14 3.95
N GLY A 111 2.46 5.13 4.94
CA GLY A 111 2.51 5.95 6.14
C GLY A 111 3.29 5.33 7.29
N ALA A 112 4.61 5.47 7.30
CA ALA A 112 5.50 5.02 8.37
C ALA A 112 5.87 6.17 9.32
N GLY A 113 4.87 6.87 9.88
CA GLY A 113 5.10 8.15 10.57
C GLY A 113 5.06 9.29 9.57
N VAL A 114 6.10 9.39 8.73
CA VAL A 114 6.03 10.16 7.48
C VAL A 114 5.36 9.34 6.37
N THR A 115 4.79 9.98 5.36
CA THR A 115 4.25 9.29 4.18
C THR A 115 5.33 9.21 3.11
N HIS A 116 5.79 7.99 2.83
CA HIS A 116 6.71 7.69 1.74
C HIS A 116 5.94 7.52 0.43
N ILE A 117 6.46 8.10 -0.65
CA ILE A 117 5.94 7.98 -2.01
C ILE A 117 6.99 7.24 -2.83
N LEU A 118 6.63 6.07 -3.35
CA LEU A 118 7.54 5.20 -4.10
C LEU A 118 7.03 5.01 -5.52
N GLN A 119 7.88 5.22 -6.52
CA GLN A 119 7.56 5.01 -7.93
C GLN A 119 8.36 3.84 -8.50
N TRP A 120 7.75 3.06 -9.40
CA TRP A 120 8.45 2.02 -10.13
C TRP A 120 9.33 2.59 -11.23
N ASN A 121 10.64 2.27 -11.21
CA ASN A 121 11.59 2.78 -12.21
C ASN A 121 11.82 1.85 -13.41
N GLY A 122 10.98 0.81 -13.59
CA GLY A 122 11.16 -0.24 -14.59
C GLY A 122 11.91 -1.48 -14.08
N THR A 123 12.51 -1.44 -12.88
CA THR A 123 13.20 -2.59 -12.27
C THR A 123 12.95 -2.75 -10.77
N THR A 124 12.79 -1.64 -10.04
CA THR A 124 12.47 -1.63 -8.61
C THR A 124 11.68 -0.36 -8.28
N TYR A 125 11.07 -0.34 -7.09
CA TYR A 125 10.51 0.88 -6.51
C TYR A 125 11.64 1.76 -5.96
N VAL A 126 11.53 3.07 -6.18
CA VAL A 126 12.44 4.10 -5.66
C VAL A 126 11.64 5.18 -4.94
N GLU A 127 12.20 5.73 -3.86
CA GLU A 127 11.56 6.81 -3.13
C GLU A 127 11.66 8.12 -3.92
N GLU A 128 10.51 8.66 -4.26
CA GLU A 128 10.36 9.88 -5.05
C GLU A 128 10.15 11.08 -4.13
N ALA A 129 9.35 10.91 -3.07
CA ALA A 129 9.08 11.95 -2.09
C ALA A 129 8.81 11.40 -0.69
N VAL A 130 8.93 12.29 0.30
CA VAL A 130 8.55 12.05 1.69
C VAL A 130 7.72 13.23 2.17
N LEU A 131 6.48 12.97 2.55
CA LEU A 131 5.55 14.00 3.04
C LEU A 131 5.65 14.12 4.57
N PRO A 132 5.53 15.34 5.12
CA PRO A 132 5.81 15.62 6.53
C PRO A 132 4.63 15.27 7.45
N THR A 133 4.10 14.05 7.35
CA THR A 133 3.13 13.50 8.33
C THR A 133 3.86 13.00 9.58
N PHE A 134 3.09 12.64 10.61
CA PHE A 134 3.61 12.03 11.84
C PHE A 134 2.59 11.12 12.51
N GLY A 135 3.07 10.14 13.28
CA GLY A 135 2.24 9.18 14.00
C GLY A 135 1.81 7.98 13.16
N TRP A 136 0.99 7.12 13.73
CA TRP A 136 0.60 5.87 13.05
C TRP A 136 -0.52 6.16 12.07
N MET A 137 -0.21 6.05 10.78
CA MET A 137 -1.18 6.32 9.72
C MET A 137 -2.17 5.16 9.59
N ALA A 138 -3.45 5.42 9.82
CA ALA A 138 -4.53 4.47 9.53
C ALA A 138 -5.26 4.80 8.22
N VAL A 139 -5.08 6.03 7.72
CA VAL A 139 -5.67 6.48 6.46
C VAL A 139 -4.54 6.96 5.58
N VAL A 140 -4.45 6.37 4.39
CA VAL A 140 -3.82 6.97 3.21
C VAL A 140 -4.79 6.71 2.06
N SER A 141 -5.10 7.73 1.26
CA SER A 141 -6.00 7.58 0.12
C SER A 141 -5.58 8.54 -0.99
N VAL A 142 -5.51 8.01 -2.21
CA VAL A 142 -5.17 8.79 -3.41
C VAL A 142 -6.43 9.01 -4.25
N GLY A 143 -6.74 10.26 -4.57
CA GLY A 143 -7.86 10.61 -5.44
C GLY A 143 -8.10 12.11 -5.56
N ASP A 144 -8.80 12.51 -6.63
CA ASP A 144 -9.20 13.89 -6.88
C ASP A 144 -10.30 14.34 -5.90
N CYS A 145 -9.88 15.02 -4.83
CA CYS A 145 -10.76 15.46 -3.76
C CYS A 145 -11.13 16.94 -3.87
N ASP A 146 -10.38 17.72 -4.66
CA ASP A 146 -10.66 19.14 -4.94
C ASP A 146 -11.41 19.38 -6.27
N ASN A 147 -11.58 18.35 -7.10
CA ASN A 147 -12.23 18.33 -8.42
C ASN A 147 -11.49 19.11 -9.51
N ASP A 148 -10.17 19.21 -9.44
CA ASP A 148 -9.35 19.84 -10.51
C ASP A 148 -8.82 18.86 -11.56
N GLY A 149 -9.18 17.57 -11.44
CA GLY A 149 -8.78 16.51 -12.36
C GLY A 149 -7.41 15.91 -12.07
N LYS A 150 -6.78 16.26 -10.94
CA LYS A 150 -5.56 15.63 -10.43
C LYS A 150 -5.82 14.98 -9.08
N ASN A 151 -5.06 13.97 -8.72
CA ASN A 151 -5.23 13.34 -7.42
C ASN A 151 -4.53 14.12 -6.32
N GLU A 152 -5.13 14.13 -5.13
CA GLU A 152 -4.48 14.46 -3.88
C GLU A 152 -4.16 13.19 -3.10
N ILE A 153 -3.28 13.33 -2.11
CA ILE A 153 -3.04 12.33 -1.08
C ILE A 153 -3.69 12.83 0.20
N ASN A 154 -4.72 12.11 0.67
CA ASN A 154 -5.24 12.24 2.02
C ASN A 154 -4.47 11.31 2.96
N ALA A 155 -4.08 11.78 4.14
CA ALA A 155 -3.43 10.99 5.18
C ALA A 155 -3.99 11.33 6.56
N GLY A 156 -4.11 10.33 7.44
CA GLY A 156 -4.69 10.51 8.77
C GLY A 156 -4.11 9.55 9.80
N ASN A 157 -3.80 10.07 10.99
CA ASN A 157 -3.23 9.27 12.08
C ASN A 157 -4.28 8.76 13.07
N VAL A 158 -3.99 7.59 13.64
CA VAL A 158 -4.76 6.96 14.74
C VAL A 158 -3.96 6.89 16.05
N GLU A 159 -2.66 7.19 15.99
CA GLU A 159 -1.80 7.33 17.16
C GLU A 159 -0.77 8.43 16.93
N VAL A 160 -0.44 9.21 17.97
CA VAL A 160 0.52 10.33 17.92
C VAL A 160 1.36 10.37 19.19
N ASN A 161 2.55 10.96 19.12
CA ASN A 161 3.37 11.18 20.30
C ASN A 161 2.91 12.44 21.06
N ILE A 162 2.09 12.25 22.09
CA ILE A 162 1.55 13.36 22.87
C ILE A 162 2.66 14.13 23.62
N ASP A 163 3.76 13.46 23.98
CA ASP A 163 4.88 14.09 24.70
C ASP A 163 5.71 15.03 23.81
N SER A 164 5.73 14.81 22.48
CA SER A 164 6.33 15.74 21.52
C SER A 164 5.41 16.93 21.18
N GLY A 165 4.15 16.91 21.66
CA GLY A 165 3.15 17.93 21.37
C GLY A 165 2.40 17.72 20.06
N GLU A 166 2.54 16.54 19.43
CA GLU A 166 1.76 16.16 18.26
C GLU A 166 0.27 16.05 18.60
N GLN A 167 -0.56 16.33 17.60
CA GLN A 167 -2.02 16.25 17.71
C GLN A 167 -2.55 15.33 16.62
N PHE A 168 -3.68 14.67 16.89
CA PHE A 168 -4.39 13.95 15.84
C PHE A 168 -4.64 14.88 14.66
N THR A 169 -4.16 14.48 13.49
CA THR A 169 -4.08 15.35 12.32
C THR A 169 -4.50 14.56 11.08
N GLU A 170 -5.26 15.23 10.23
CA GLU A 170 -5.54 14.83 8.85
C GLU A 170 -4.79 15.79 7.94
N TRP A 171 -4.15 15.27 6.91
CA TRP A 171 -3.44 16.04 5.89
C TRP A 171 -4.05 15.78 4.53
N VAL A 172 -4.12 16.82 3.71
CA VAL A 172 -4.37 16.70 2.27
C VAL A 172 -3.18 17.34 1.56
N PHE A 173 -2.47 16.54 0.78
CA PHE A 173 -1.33 16.98 -0.02
C PHE A 173 -1.71 17.00 -1.49
N LYS A 174 -1.33 18.06 -2.18
CA LYS A 174 -1.23 18.08 -3.64
C LYS A 174 0.24 17.94 -3.98
N TYR A 175 0.67 16.74 -4.33
CA TYR A 175 2.05 16.48 -4.70
C TYR A 175 2.26 16.86 -6.18
N ASN A 176 3.36 17.53 -6.44
CA ASN A 176 3.78 17.93 -7.77
C ASN A 176 5.30 18.13 -7.68
N PRO A 177 6.13 17.22 -8.20
CA PRO A 177 7.58 17.28 -8.06
C PRO A 177 8.18 18.56 -8.62
N GLY A 178 7.40 19.32 -9.39
CA GLY A 178 7.82 20.55 -10.03
C GLY A 178 8.63 20.23 -11.28
N THR A 179 8.41 21.02 -12.32
CA THR A 179 9.26 21.08 -13.51
C THR A 179 10.69 21.53 -13.17
#